data_AF-A0A1G1Y600-F1
#
_entry.id   AF-A0A1G1Y600-F1
#
_cell.length_a   1.000
_cell.length_b   1.000
_cell.length_c   1.000
_cell.angle_alpha   90.00
_cell.angle_beta   90.00
_cell.angle_gamma   90.00
#
_symmetry.space_group_name_H-M   'P 1'
#
loop_
_entity.id
_entity.type
_entity.pdbx_description
1 polymer ?
#
loop_
_entity_poly.entity_id
_entity_poly.type
_entity_poly.pdbx_seq_one_letter_code
_entity_poly.pdbx_strand_id
1 'polypeptide(L)'
;MAKQASSLSTKNFQSVIASGKRYVPDRISKELKSAGLSGLLHQSRISRQQALKALNHLLQKGLLEKYQTPTEVYKEAALQQHQQDLAEIKAQQQKHIRANIMIDITEELAEEEKRGDSAIYDSRGALGKKRVIDEIEQERKKRDRKRNEELTKRDNLTNPKGAKAKKPDLADLPQIKDLEID
;
A
#
# COMPACT_ATOMS: atom_id res chain seq x y z
N MET A 1 34.62 6.35 -4.64
CA MET A 1 34.12 5.84 -5.94
C MET A 1 35.28 5.23 -6.72
N ALA A 2 35.28 3.92 -6.96
CA ALA A 2 36.33 3.27 -7.74
C ALA A 2 36.24 3.70 -9.22
N LYS A 3 37.34 4.22 -9.78
CA LYS A 3 37.45 4.55 -11.22
C LYS A 3 37.19 3.26 -12.01
N GLN A 4 36.01 3.14 -12.63
CA GLN A 4 35.71 2.01 -13.51
C GLN A 4 36.70 2.03 -14.67
N ALA A 5 37.49 0.96 -14.81
CA ALA A 5 38.48 0.86 -15.87
C ALA A 5 37.81 1.03 -17.24
N SER A 6 38.32 1.96 -18.05
CA SER A 6 37.79 2.29 -19.39
C SER A 6 38.01 1.19 -20.43
N SER A 7 38.86 0.21 -20.11
CA SER A 7 39.18 -0.94 -20.95
C SER A 7 39.15 -2.23 -20.14
N LEU A 8 38.71 -3.30 -20.79
CA LEU A 8 38.68 -4.66 -20.26
C LEU A 8 39.79 -5.48 -20.91
N SER A 9 40.41 -6.39 -20.15
CA SER A 9 41.35 -7.36 -20.72
C SER A 9 40.60 -8.47 -21.47
N THR A 10 41.25 -9.09 -22.46
CA THR A 10 40.69 -10.25 -23.19
C THR A 10 40.28 -11.36 -22.24
N LYS A 11 41.12 -11.65 -21.24
CA LYS A 11 40.88 -12.72 -20.25
C LYS A 11 39.61 -12.47 -19.46
N ASN A 12 39.39 -11.23 -19.02
CA ASN A 12 38.18 -10.87 -18.29
C ASN A 12 36.94 -10.99 -19.20
N PHE A 13 37.05 -10.56 -20.46
CA PHE A 13 35.95 -10.68 -21.42
C PHE A 13 35.60 -12.15 -21.68
N GLN A 14 36.61 -12.99 -21.94
CA GLN A 14 36.45 -14.42 -22.15
C GLN A 14 35.85 -15.13 -20.92
N SER A 15 36.27 -14.75 -19.72
CA SER A 15 35.71 -15.26 -18.46
C SER A 15 34.20 -14.98 -18.35
N VAL A 16 33.77 -13.75 -18.66
CA VAL A 16 32.36 -13.36 -18.61
C VAL A 16 31.52 -14.15 -19.61
N ILE A 17 31.97 -14.26 -20.86
CA ILE A 17 31.21 -14.98 -21.90
C ILE A 17 31.30 -16.50 -21.77
N ALA A 18 32.28 -17.03 -21.03
CA ALA A 18 32.41 -18.47 -20.80
C ALA A 18 31.49 -18.97 -19.67
N SER A 19 30.83 -18.08 -18.92
CA SER A 19 29.87 -18.43 -17.85
C SER A 19 30.43 -19.48 -16.88
N GLY A 20 31.66 -19.31 -16.42
CA GLY A 20 32.33 -20.24 -15.49
C GLY A 20 33.05 -21.43 -16.14
N LYS A 21 33.03 -21.55 -17.48
CA LYS A 21 33.83 -22.55 -18.20
C LYS A 21 35.28 -22.08 -18.39
N ARG A 22 36.19 -23.04 -18.53
CA ARG A 22 37.62 -22.79 -18.80
C ARG A 22 37.89 -22.24 -20.20
N TYR A 23 36.94 -22.40 -21.12
CA TYR A 23 37.06 -21.98 -22.52
C TYR A 23 35.75 -21.37 -23.00
N VAL A 24 35.84 -20.52 -24.02
CA VAL A 24 34.67 -19.92 -24.69
C VAL A 24 34.00 -20.99 -25.56
N PRO A 25 32.72 -21.32 -25.34
CA PRO A 25 31.99 -22.28 -26.17
C PRO A 25 32.00 -21.93 -27.66
N ASP A 26 32.13 -22.93 -28.52
CA ASP A 26 32.14 -22.75 -29.98
C ASP A 26 30.91 -22.00 -30.51
N ARG A 27 29.74 -22.20 -29.90
CA ARG A 27 28.51 -21.48 -30.26
C ARG A 27 28.67 -19.96 -30.09
N ILE A 28 29.30 -19.54 -28.98
CA ILE A 28 29.57 -18.13 -28.69
C ILE A 28 30.63 -17.58 -29.63
N SER A 29 31.71 -18.35 -29.86
CA SER A 29 32.76 -17.97 -30.81
C SER A 29 32.22 -17.78 -32.24
N LYS A 30 31.39 -18.72 -32.71
CA LYS A 30 30.72 -18.65 -34.03
C LYS A 30 29.79 -17.45 -34.13
N GLU A 31 29.04 -17.15 -33.08
CA GLU A 31 28.12 -16.00 -33.07
C GLU A 31 28.87 -14.66 -33.02
N LEU A 32 29.97 -14.58 -32.28
CA LEU A 32 30.84 -13.40 -32.33
C LEU A 32 31.47 -13.24 -33.70
N LYS A 33 31.82 -14.34 -34.38
CA LYS A 33 32.32 -14.31 -35.75
C LYS A 33 31.25 -13.86 -36.75
N SER A 34 30.02 -14.34 -36.65
CA SER A 34 28.91 -13.93 -37.52
C SER A 34 28.56 -12.45 -37.34
N ALA A 35 28.69 -11.92 -36.12
CA ALA A 35 28.47 -10.52 -35.79
C ALA A 35 29.64 -9.58 -36.14
N GLY A 36 30.75 -10.09 -36.69
CA GLY A 36 31.97 -9.29 -36.95
C GLY A 36 32.71 -8.84 -35.68
N LEU A 37 32.48 -9.51 -34.54
CA LEU A 37 33.03 -9.22 -33.22
C LEU A 37 34.08 -10.24 -32.76
N SER A 38 34.54 -11.13 -33.64
CA SER A 38 35.54 -12.17 -33.32
C SER A 38 36.89 -11.59 -32.84
N GLY A 39 37.25 -10.38 -33.30
CA GLY A 39 38.48 -9.70 -32.88
C GLY A 39 38.56 -9.48 -31.36
N LEU A 40 37.42 -9.37 -30.68
CA LEU A 40 37.36 -9.21 -29.22
C LEU A 40 37.93 -10.42 -28.46
N LEU A 41 37.98 -11.60 -29.08
CA LEU A 41 38.56 -12.79 -28.47
C LEU A 41 40.09 -12.78 -28.49
N HIS A 42 40.72 -11.91 -29.27
CA HIS A 42 42.17 -11.89 -29.50
C HIS A 42 42.83 -10.54 -29.18
N GLN A 43 42.05 -9.46 -29.04
CA GLN A 43 42.54 -8.12 -28.71
C GLN A 43 43.03 -8.03 -27.27
N SER A 44 44.22 -7.46 -27.06
CA SER A 44 44.83 -7.29 -25.72
C SER A 44 44.03 -6.35 -24.80
N ARG A 45 43.43 -5.31 -25.36
CA ARG A 45 42.53 -4.37 -24.68
C ARG A 45 41.25 -4.20 -25.48
N ILE A 46 40.13 -4.35 -24.80
CA ILE A 46 38.79 -4.22 -25.36
C ILE A 46 38.15 -2.98 -24.74
N SER A 47 37.58 -2.10 -25.55
CA SER A 47 36.87 -0.94 -25.00
C SER A 47 35.58 -1.40 -24.30
N ARG A 48 35.19 -0.70 -23.24
CA ARG A 48 33.92 -1.00 -22.54
C ARG A 48 32.73 -1.02 -23.50
N GLN A 49 32.68 -0.10 -24.47
CA GLN A 49 31.60 -0.03 -25.46
C GLN A 49 31.56 -1.27 -26.36
N GLN A 50 32.72 -1.75 -26.81
CA GLN A 50 32.81 -2.97 -27.62
C GLN A 50 32.40 -4.21 -26.82
N ALA A 51 32.86 -4.32 -25.57
CA ALA A 51 32.47 -5.42 -24.68
C ALA A 51 30.96 -5.43 -24.43
N LEU A 52 30.36 -4.28 -24.12
CA LEU A 52 28.92 -4.16 -23.92
C LEU A 52 28.13 -4.50 -25.17
N LYS A 53 28.58 -4.05 -26.35
CA LYS A 53 27.93 -4.39 -27.63
C LYS A 53 27.92 -5.91 -27.86
N ALA A 54 29.05 -6.58 -27.60
CA ALA A 54 29.16 -8.02 -27.75
C ALA A 54 28.31 -8.79 -26.71
N LEU A 55 28.33 -8.37 -25.45
CA LEU A 55 27.52 -8.97 -24.39
C LEU A 55 26.03 -8.82 -24.67
N ASN A 56 25.58 -7.64 -25.08
CA ASN A 56 24.19 -7.40 -25.44
C ASN A 56 23.76 -8.24 -26.65
N HIS A 57 24.62 -8.39 -27.66
CA HIS A 57 24.35 -9.26 -28.80
C HIS A 57 24.18 -10.73 -28.37
N LEU A 58 25.08 -11.24 -27.54
CA LEU A 58 25.00 -12.61 -27.03
C LEU A 58 23.78 -12.84 -26.12
N LEU A 59 23.39 -11.84 -25.32
CA LEU A 59 22.15 -11.85 -24.53
C LEU A 59 20.91 -11.90 -25.43
N GLN A 60 20.84 -11.07 -26.47
CA GLN A 60 19.73 -11.06 -27.44
C GLN A 60 19.58 -12.40 -28.17
N LYS A 61 20.70 -13.10 -28.40
CA LYS A 61 20.72 -14.43 -29.02
C LYS A 61 20.44 -15.58 -28.04
N GLY A 62 20.22 -15.28 -26.75
CA GLY A 62 19.99 -16.29 -25.71
C GLY A 62 21.21 -17.17 -25.42
N LEU A 63 22.42 -16.71 -25.77
CA LEU A 63 23.67 -17.43 -25.52
C LEU A 63 24.27 -17.10 -24.15
N LEU A 64 23.81 -16.02 -23.52
CA LEU A 64 24.13 -15.65 -22.16
C LEU A 64 22.83 -15.56 -21.36
N GLU A 65 22.87 -16.05 -20.12
CA GLU A 65 21.81 -15.78 -19.16
C GLU A 65 21.90 -14.32 -18.72
N LYS A 66 20.75 -13.67 -18.62
CA LYS A 66 20.68 -12.30 -18.13
C LYS A 66 20.98 -12.34 -16.64
N TYR A 67 22.17 -11.89 -16.25
CA TYR A 67 22.51 -11.70 -14.84
C TYR A 67 21.54 -10.65 -14.27
N GLN A 68 20.60 -11.11 -13.45
CA GLN A 68 19.78 -10.21 -12.66
C GLN A 68 20.69 -9.59 -11.60
N THR A 69 20.84 -8.27 -11.64
CA THR A 69 21.54 -7.57 -10.56
C THR A 69 20.67 -7.64 -9.30
N PRO A 70 21.25 -7.73 -8.08
CA PRO A 70 20.45 -7.68 -6.85
C PRO A 70 19.51 -6.48 -6.81
N THR A 71 19.96 -5.34 -7.33
CA THR A 71 19.14 -4.12 -7.50
C THR A 71 17.91 -4.30 -8.38
N GLU A 72 17.96 -5.11 -9.42
CA GLU A 72 16.80 -5.42 -10.26
C GLU A 72 15.83 -6.36 -9.53
N VAL A 73 16.36 -7.37 -8.82
CA VAL A 73 15.54 -8.30 -8.02
C VAL A 73 14.76 -7.56 -6.92
N TYR A 74 15.41 -6.63 -6.20
CA TYR A 74 14.73 -5.82 -5.18
C TYR A 74 13.69 -4.87 -5.78
N LYS A 75 13.93 -4.32 -6.97
CA LYS A 75 12.94 -3.46 -7.66
C LYS A 75 11.70 -4.24 -8.07
N GLU A 76 11.87 -5.46 -8.59
CA GLU A 76 10.74 -6.33 -8.95
C GLU A 76 9.94 -6.74 -7.71
N ALA A 77 10.60 -7.11 -6.62
CA ALA A 77 9.94 -7.44 -5.35
C ALA A 77 9.17 -6.24 -4.78
N ALA A 78 9.77 -5.04 -4.78
CA ALA A 78 9.11 -3.82 -4.30
C ALA A 78 7.88 -3.47 -5.14
N LEU A 79 7.94 -3.65 -6.46
CA LEU A 79 6.79 -3.46 -7.36
C LEU A 79 5.66 -4.44 -7.07
N GLN A 80 5.98 -5.71 -6.82
CA GLN A 80 4.99 -6.73 -6.47
C GLN A 80 4.32 -6.42 -5.13
N GLN A 81 5.09 -6.04 -4.11
CA GLN A 81 4.57 -5.68 -2.80
C GLN A 81 3.62 -4.47 -2.90
N HIS A 82 4.03 -3.42 -3.63
CA HIS A 82 3.18 -2.25 -3.84
C HIS A 82 1.86 -2.60 -4.56
N GLN A 83 1.87 -3.53 -5.51
CA GLN A 83 0.64 -3.99 -6.17
C GLN A 83 -0.28 -4.76 -5.22
N GLN A 84 0.28 -5.56 -4.31
CA GLN A 84 -0.49 -6.27 -3.28
C GLN A 84 -1.12 -5.28 -2.30
N ASP A 85 -0.37 -4.29 -1.83
CA ASP A 85 -0.88 -3.25 -0.92
C ASP A 85 -2.04 -2.47 -1.56
N LEU A 86 -1.92 -2.10 -2.85
CA LEU A 86 -3.00 -1.44 -3.58
C LEU A 86 -4.25 -2.32 -3.74
N ALA A 87 -4.07 -3.63 -3.93
CA ALA A 87 -5.18 -4.57 -4.02
C ALA A 87 -5.89 -4.72 -2.66
N GLU A 88 -5.14 -4.77 -1.57
CA GLU A 88 -5.68 -4.86 -0.22
C GLU A 88 -6.45 -3.60 0.17
N ILE A 89 -5.91 -2.40 -0.13
CA ILE A 89 -6.59 -1.13 0.09
C ILE A 89 -7.93 -1.10 -0.66
N LYS A 90 -7.96 -1.54 -1.92
CA LYS A 90 -9.21 -1.61 -2.71
C LYS A 90 -10.21 -2.60 -2.12
N ALA A 91 -9.74 -3.76 -1.64
CA ALA A 91 -10.60 -4.75 -1.01
C ALA A 91 -11.23 -4.23 0.29
N GLN A 92 -10.45 -3.52 1.11
CA GLN A 92 -10.94 -2.87 2.32
C GLN A 92 -11.98 -1.78 1.98
N GLN A 93 -11.70 -0.92 0.99
CA GLN A 93 -12.67 0.09 0.54
C GLN A 93 -13.99 -0.52 0.07
N GLN A 94 -13.94 -1.59 -0.73
CA GLN A 94 -15.16 -2.30 -1.16
C GLN A 94 -15.93 -2.90 0.03
N LYS A 95 -15.22 -3.43 1.03
CA LYS A 95 -15.85 -3.95 2.25
C LYS A 95 -16.57 -2.84 3.03
N HIS A 96 -15.95 -1.67 3.16
CA HIS A 96 -16.57 -0.50 3.80
C HIS A 96 -17.81 -0.02 3.04
N ILE A 97 -17.73 0.06 1.70
CA ILE A 97 -18.89 0.45 0.88
C ILE A 97 -20.06 -0.53 1.07
N ARG A 98 -19.80 -1.84 1.03
CA ARG A 98 -20.84 -2.87 1.26
C ARG A 98 -21.43 -2.77 2.66
N ALA A 99 -20.61 -2.54 3.67
CA ALA A 99 -21.08 -2.38 5.05
C ALA A 99 -22.00 -1.16 5.18
N ASN A 100 -21.65 -0.01 4.59
CA ASN A 100 -22.48 1.18 4.62
C ASN A 100 -23.80 0.98 3.88
N ILE A 101 -23.78 0.35 2.70
CA ILE A 101 -25.02 0.01 1.97
C ILE A 101 -25.94 -0.88 2.82
N MET A 102 -25.37 -1.87 3.52
CA MET A 102 -26.16 -2.73 4.40
C MET A 102 -26.75 -1.96 5.59
N ILE A 103 -25.99 -1.03 6.19
CA ILE A 103 -26.49 -0.16 7.26
C ILE A 103 -27.67 0.65 6.74
N ASP A 104 -27.52 1.34 5.61
CA ASP A 104 -28.57 2.17 5.00
C ASP A 104 -29.84 1.35 4.74
N ILE A 105 -29.73 0.14 4.17
CA ILE A 105 -30.86 -0.77 3.95
C ILE A 105 -31.52 -1.18 5.26
N THR A 106 -30.74 -1.55 6.28
CA THR A 106 -31.30 -1.97 7.57
C THR A 106 -31.96 -0.83 8.32
N GLU A 107 -31.45 0.39 8.20
CA GLU A 107 -32.08 1.59 8.76
C GLU A 107 -33.40 1.91 8.04
N GLU A 108 -33.43 1.83 6.72
CA GLU A 108 -34.65 2.03 5.92
C GLU A 108 -35.72 0.98 6.27
N LEU A 109 -35.36 -0.30 6.34
CA LEU A 109 -36.28 -1.36 6.76
C LEU A 109 -36.79 -1.14 8.20
N ALA A 110 -35.93 -0.72 9.13
CA ALA A 110 -36.32 -0.43 10.50
C ALA A 110 -37.20 0.84 10.61
N GLU A 111 -37.07 1.79 9.69
CA GLU A 111 -37.97 2.94 9.58
C GLU A 111 -39.32 2.56 8.95
N GLU A 112 -39.33 1.70 7.94
CA GLU A 112 -40.56 1.18 7.33
C GLU A 112 -41.37 0.34 8.32
N GLU A 113 -40.74 -0.54 9.11
CA GLU A 113 -41.42 -1.27 10.19
C GLU A 113 -42.03 -0.32 11.23
N LYS A 114 -41.33 0.78 11.58
CA LYS A 114 -41.87 1.82 12.47
C LYS A 114 -43.03 2.60 11.85
N ARG A 115 -43.09 2.71 10.51
CA ARG A 115 -44.22 3.35 9.79
C ARG A 115 -45.41 2.39 9.62
N GLY A 116 -45.14 1.09 9.52
CA GLY A 116 -46.14 0.02 9.30
C GLY A 116 -47.14 -0.17 10.44
N ASP A 117 -46.81 0.21 11.67
CA ASP A 117 -47.69 0.04 12.85
C ASP A 117 -48.51 1.28 13.23
N SER A 118 -48.56 2.31 12.37
CA SER A 118 -49.29 3.56 12.66
C SER A 118 -50.76 3.59 12.22
N ALA A 119 -51.33 2.47 11.77
CA ALA A 119 -52.76 2.34 11.46
C ALA A 119 -53.55 1.66 12.60
N ILE A 120 -53.37 2.12 13.85
CA ILE A 120 -54.27 1.73 14.95
C ILE A 120 -55.57 2.52 14.77
N TYR A 121 -56.62 1.85 14.29
CA TYR A 121 -57.98 2.39 14.34
C TYR A 121 -58.42 2.50 15.81
N ASP A 122 -58.28 3.68 16.39
CA ASP A 122 -58.74 3.97 17.75
C ASP A 122 -60.25 4.27 17.74
N SER A 123 -61.04 3.32 18.23
CA SER A 123 -62.51 3.36 18.29
C SER A 123 -63.06 4.14 19.48
N ARG A 124 -62.22 4.83 20.26
CA ARG A 124 -62.66 5.60 21.41
C ARG A 124 -63.00 7.04 21.02
N GLY A 125 -64.22 7.46 21.31
CA GLY A 125 -64.73 8.82 21.06
C GLY A 125 -63.85 9.91 21.68
N ALA A 126 -64.13 11.18 21.35
CA ALA A 126 -63.25 12.35 21.55
C ALA A 126 -62.53 12.49 22.92
N LEU A 127 -63.07 11.93 24.00
CA LEU A 127 -62.44 11.89 25.33
C LEU A 127 -61.28 10.88 25.46
N GLY A 128 -61.32 9.76 24.72
CA GLY A 128 -60.22 8.77 24.66
C GLY A 128 -59.01 9.30 23.91
N LYS A 129 -59.24 10.02 22.80
CA LYS A 129 -58.17 10.64 21.99
C LYS A 129 -57.33 11.65 22.78
N LYS A 130 -57.95 12.45 23.66
CA LYS A 130 -57.22 13.40 24.52
C LYS A 130 -56.27 12.68 25.49
N ARG A 131 -56.73 11.59 26.13
CA ARG A 131 -55.87 10.81 27.04
C ARG A 131 -54.70 10.17 26.31
N VAL A 132 -54.93 9.62 25.11
CA VAL A 132 -53.85 9.02 24.29
C VAL A 132 -52.82 10.08 23.87
N ILE A 133 -53.28 11.27 23.47
CA ILE A 133 -52.37 12.39 23.13
C ILE A 133 -51.56 12.82 24.35
N ASP A 134 -52.20 12.95 25.52
CA ASP A 134 -51.52 13.33 26.76
C ASP A 134 -50.49 12.27 27.19
N GLU A 135 -50.79 10.98 27.01
CA GLU A 135 -49.89 9.86 27.31
C GLU A 135 -48.68 9.85 26.37
N ILE A 136 -48.92 10.08 25.06
CA ILE A 136 -47.86 10.20 24.05
C ILE A 136 -46.96 11.41 24.33
N GLU A 137 -47.54 12.56 24.71
CA GLU A 137 -46.76 13.74 25.10
C GLU A 137 -45.92 13.50 26.36
N GLN A 138 -46.47 12.80 27.35
CA GLN A 138 -45.72 12.47 28.56
C GLN A 138 -44.56 11.51 28.28
N GLU A 139 -44.77 10.51 27.41
CA GLU A 139 -43.69 9.62 26.99
C GLU A 139 -42.61 10.33 26.18
N ARG A 140 -43.00 11.25 25.29
CA ARG A 140 -42.04 12.09 24.55
C ARG A 140 -41.21 12.94 25.51
N LYS A 141 -41.85 13.64 26.45
CA LYS A 141 -41.15 14.44 27.48
C LYS A 141 -40.20 13.60 28.34
N LYS A 142 -40.57 12.35 28.67
CA LYS A 142 -39.69 11.41 29.39
C LYS A 142 -38.49 10.97 28.56
N ARG A 143 -38.68 10.69 27.27
CA ARG A 143 -37.58 10.33 26.33
C ARG A 143 -36.61 11.50 26.13
N ASP A 144 -37.13 12.71 25.96
CA ASP A 144 -36.29 13.89 25.77
C ASP A 144 -35.46 14.22 27.02
N ARG A 145 -36.02 14.04 28.22
CA ARG A 145 -35.25 14.16 29.47
C ARG A 145 -34.11 13.15 29.55
N LYS A 146 -34.38 11.86 29.27
CA LYS A 146 -33.34 10.82 29.30
C LYS A 146 -32.23 11.09 28.28
N ARG A 147 -32.58 11.53 27.07
CA ARG A 147 -31.60 11.89 26.03
C ARG A 147 -30.72 13.06 26.47
N ASN A 148 -31.29 14.11 27.06
CA ASN A 148 -30.53 15.26 27.54
C ASN A 148 -29.63 14.92 28.76
N GLU A 149 -30.07 14.01 29.63
CA GLU A 149 -29.25 13.50 30.74
C GLU A 149 -28.06 12.66 30.24
N GLU A 150 -28.24 11.84 29.19
CA GLU A 150 -27.14 11.09 28.58
C GLU A 150 -26.14 12.00 27.86
N LEU A 151 -26.64 12.99 27.11
CA LEU A 151 -25.79 13.97 26.43
C LEU A 151 -24.95 14.76 27.43
N THR A 152 -25.54 15.23 28.53
CA THR A 152 -24.81 15.94 29.59
C THR A 152 -23.80 15.06 30.33
N LYS A 153 -24.10 13.77 30.55
CA LYS A 153 -23.12 12.81 31.09
C LYS A 153 -21.94 12.60 30.14
N ARG A 154 -22.22 12.45 28.84
CA ARG A 154 -21.20 12.27 27.80
C ARG A 154 -20.29 13.50 27.69
N ASP A 155 -20.88 14.70 27.67
CA ASP A 155 -20.11 15.95 27.60
C ASP A 155 -19.21 16.14 28.82
N ASN A 156 -19.67 15.79 30.02
CA ASN A 156 -18.85 15.85 31.24
C ASN A 156 -17.69 14.83 31.26
N LEU A 157 -17.83 13.69 30.57
CA LEU A 157 -16.76 12.69 30.42
C LEU A 157 -15.70 13.14 29.40
N THR A 158 -16.12 13.80 28.31
CA THR A 158 -15.21 14.28 27.26
C THR A 158 -14.57 15.63 27.55
N ASN A 159 -15.22 16.47 28.35
CA ASN A 159 -14.70 17.77 28.77
C ASN A 159 -15.25 18.11 30.17
N PRO A 160 -14.65 17.57 31.24
CA PRO A 160 -15.04 17.95 32.60
C PRO A 160 -14.78 19.44 32.79
N LYS A 161 -15.83 20.20 33.12
CA LYS A 161 -15.73 21.65 33.37
C LYS A 161 -14.63 21.91 34.41
N GLY A 162 -13.54 22.54 33.97
CA GLY A 162 -12.39 22.92 34.80
C GLY A 162 -11.08 22.17 34.52
N ALA A 163 -11.07 21.13 33.69
CA ALA A 163 -9.82 20.48 33.30
C ALA A 163 -9.08 21.31 32.24
N LYS A 164 -8.14 22.15 32.68
CA LYS A 164 -7.14 22.73 31.77
C LYS A 164 -6.35 21.59 31.15
N ALA A 165 -6.36 21.48 29.83
CA ALA A 165 -5.51 20.54 29.11
C ALA A 165 -4.04 20.78 29.52
N LYS A 166 -3.44 19.82 30.25
CA LYS A 166 -1.99 19.81 30.46
C LYS A 166 -1.36 19.53 29.11
N LYS A 167 -0.68 20.53 28.55
CA LYS A 167 0.24 20.30 27.43
C LYS A 167 1.31 19.30 27.91
N PRO A 168 1.65 18.28 27.12
CA PRO A 168 2.75 17.40 27.45
C PRO A 168 4.05 18.21 27.52
N ASP A 169 4.85 17.95 28.55
CA ASP A 169 6.12 18.64 28.77
C ASP A 169 7.14 18.16 27.72
N LEU A 170 7.82 19.10 27.07
CA LEU A 170 8.72 18.83 25.93
C LEU A 170 10.12 18.35 26.39
N ALA A 171 10.26 17.95 27.66
CA ALA A 171 11.52 17.69 28.32
C ALA A 171 12.04 16.23 28.19
N ASP A 172 11.20 15.30 27.71
CA ASP A 172 11.55 13.87 27.57
C ASP A 172 11.79 13.42 26.11
N LEU A 173 12.08 14.36 25.20
CA LEU A 173 12.59 13.99 23.87
C LEU A 173 14.08 13.62 24.01
N PRO A 174 14.49 12.38 23.72
CA PRO A 174 15.91 12.03 23.71
C PRO A 174 16.61 12.89 22.65
N GLN A 175 17.55 13.72 23.11
CA GLN A 175 18.43 14.48 22.24
C GLN A 175 19.17 13.49 21.35
N ILE A 176 18.88 13.54 20.05
CA ILE A 176 19.69 12.88 19.02
C ILE A 176 21.04 13.59 19.08
N LYS A 177 22.01 12.98 19.76
CA LYS A 177 23.40 13.44 19.71
C LYS A 177 23.84 13.43 18.26
N ASP A 178 24.37 14.56 17.85
CA ASP A 178 24.98 14.81 16.57
C ASP A 178 25.92 13.64 16.20
N LEU A 179 25.60 12.98 15.09
CA LEU A 179 26.56 12.17 14.36
C LEU A 179 27.52 13.15 13.70
N GLU A 180 28.56 13.52 14.45
CA GLU A 180 29.78 14.11 13.90
C GLU A 180 30.30 13.16 12.81
N ILE A 181 30.34 13.69 11.59
CA ILE A 181 31.02 13.07 10.46
C ILE A 181 32.46 13.59 10.52
N ASP A 182 33.39 12.70 10.87
CA ASP A 182 34.81 12.75 10.47
C ASP A 182 35.22 11.37 9.92
#